data_AF-A0A2R9AM49-F1
#
_entry.id   AF-A0A2R9AM49-F1
#
_cell.length_a   1.000
_cell.length_b   1.000
_cell.length_c   1.000
_cell.angle_alpha   90.00
_cell.angle_beta   90.00
_cell.angle_gamma   90.00
#
_symmetry.space_group_name_H-M   'P 1'
#
loop_
_entity.id
_entity.type
_entity.pdbx_description
1 polymer ?
#
loop_
_entity_poly.entity_id
_entity_poly.type
_entity_poly.pdbx_seq_one_letter_code
_entity_poly.pdbx_strand_id
1 'polypeptide(L)'
;MVVGKNKHLTKGGKKGAKKKVVDPFSKKDWFDAKAPTIFNIRNIGKTLITRTQGTKIASDGLKGRVFEVSLADLQNDDVLITEDVQGKNCLTNFHGMDLTHDKMCSMVKKWQTMIEAHVDVKTTDGYLLCLFCVAFTKKRSNQIRKTSYAQQQQVCQIRKKMMEIMTPEVQTNDLKEVHWKRHRKDLPIYLSSL
;
A
#
# COMPACT_ATOMS: atom_id res chain seq x y z
N MET A 1 -16.53 25.34 18.00
CA MET A 1 -18.00 25.50 18.03
C MET A 1 -18.65 24.14 17.93
N VAL A 2 -19.29 23.67 19.00
CA VAL A 2 -20.34 22.64 18.92
C VAL A 2 -21.61 23.34 19.36
N VAL A 3 -22.43 23.74 18.39
CA VAL A 3 -23.75 24.32 18.65
C VAL A 3 -24.78 23.21 18.45
N GLY A 4 -24.79 22.28 19.40
CA GLY A 4 -25.87 21.33 19.58
C GLY A 4 -26.59 21.68 20.87
N LYS A 5 -27.58 22.58 20.80
CA LYS A 5 -28.55 22.76 21.89
C LYS A 5 -29.22 21.41 22.13
N ASN A 6 -28.88 20.71 23.20
CA ASN A 6 -29.58 19.50 23.62
C ASN A 6 -31.04 19.87 23.93
N LYS A 7 -31.92 19.74 22.94
CA LYS A 7 -33.36 19.72 23.16
C LYS A 7 -33.64 18.56 24.11
N HIS A 8 -34.14 18.91 25.28
CA HIS A 8 -34.63 17.99 26.29
C HIS A 8 -35.63 17.01 25.64
N LEU A 9 -35.15 15.83 25.26
CA LEU A 9 -36.00 14.73 24.80
C LEU A 9 -36.85 14.32 26.00
N THR A 10 -38.15 14.46 25.81
CA THR A 10 -39.20 14.33 26.79
C THR A 10 -39.10 12.99 27.53
N LYS A 11 -39.10 13.07 28.87
CA LYS A 11 -39.44 11.94 29.74
C LYS A 11 -40.85 11.45 29.37
N GLY A 12 -40.95 10.28 28.73
CA GLY A 12 -42.24 9.62 28.58
C GLY A 12 -42.18 8.38 27.70
N GLY A 13 -42.23 7.18 28.30
CA GLY A 13 -42.55 5.94 27.56
C GLY A 13 -41.77 4.69 27.98
N LYS A 14 -42.32 3.96 28.95
CA LYS A 14 -42.17 2.51 29.25
C LYS A 14 -40.90 1.74 28.82
N LYS A 15 -40.14 1.36 29.86
CA LYS A 15 -39.43 0.08 30.08
C LYS A 15 -39.47 -0.94 28.91
N GLY A 16 -38.57 -0.78 27.95
CA GLY A 16 -37.79 -1.91 27.43
C GLY A 16 -36.50 -1.98 28.26
N ALA A 17 -36.05 -3.17 28.65
CA ALA A 17 -34.89 -3.39 29.51
C ALA A 17 -33.77 -2.37 29.24
N LYS A 18 -33.38 -1.60 30.26
CA LYS A 18 -32.24 -0.68 30.18
C LYS A 18 -31.01 -1.53 29.84
N LYS A 19 -30.73 -1.73 28.55
CA LYS A 19 -29.40 -2.12 28.10
C LYS A 19 -28.50 -1.09 28.74
N LYS A 20 -27.66 -1.51 29.69
CA LYS A 20 -26.62 -0.64 30.23
C LYS A 20 -25.97 0.00 29.02
N VAL A 21 -25.92 1.33 29.00
CA VAL A 21 -25.19 2.06 27.96
C VAL A 21 -23.73 1.72 28.21
N VAL A 22 -23.26 0.68 27.55
CA VAL A 22 -21.90 0.17 27.66
C VAL A 22 -21.12 0.80 26.53
N ASP A 23 -20.00 1.44 26.87
CA ASP A 23 -19.09 2.04 25.90
C ASP A 23 -18.66 1.00 24.84
N PRO A 24 -18.86 1.25 23.55
CA PRO A 24 -18.41 0.37 22.48
C PRO A 24 -16.91 0.02 22.54
N PHE A 25 -16.05 0.88 23.08
CA PHE A 25 -14.61 0.60 23.19
C PHE A 25 -14.26 -0.45 24.25
N SER A 26 -15.08 -0.57 25.30
CA SER A 26 -14.89 -1.60 26.35
C SER A 26 -14.98 -3.04 25.82
N LYS A 27 -15.55 -3.23 24.62
CA LYS A 27 -15.71 -4.53 23.95
C LYS A 27 -14.61 -4.82 22.93
N LYS A 28 -13.62 -3.93 22.79
CA LYS A 28 -12.55 -4.06 21.80
C LYS A 28 -11.26 -4.55 22.46
N ASP A 29 -10.56 -5.42 21.75
CA ASP A 29 -9.23 -5.89 22.11
C ASP A 29 -8.20 -5.34 21.12
N TRP A 30 -6.98 -5.16 21.63
CA TRP A 30 -5.82 -4.73 20.86
C TRP A 30 -5.00 -5.93 20.40
N PHE A 31 -4.58 -5.88 19.14
CA PHE A 31 -3.72 -6.82 18.47
C PHE A 31 -2.48 -6.10 17.94
N ASP A 32 -1.34 -6.77 17.93
CA ASP A 32 -0.08 -6.23 17.43
C ASP A 32 0.09 -6.63 15.96
N ALA A 33 0.22 -5.65 15.06
CA ALA A 33 0.46 -5.88 13.63
C ALA A 33 1.96 -6.07 13.39
N LYS A 34 2.32 -7.23 12.83
CA LYS A 34 3.70 -7.63 12.59
C LYS A 34 4.02 -7.76 11.12
N ALA A 35 5.09 -7.11 10.71
CA ALA A 35 5.62 -7.19 9.36
C ALA A 35 6.28 -8.56 9.07
N PRO A 36 6.33 -8.96 7.79
CA PRO A 36 7.11 -10.10 7.31
C PRO A 36 8.56 -10.09 7.83
N THR A 37 9.19 -11.27 7.85
CA THR A 37 10.62 -11.41 8.22
C THR A 37 11.58 -10.71 7.26
N ILE A 38 11.08 -10.22 6.12
CA ILE A 38 11.86 -9.53 5.09
C ILE A 38 12.28 -8.13 5.60
N PHE A 39 11.54 -7.57 6.56
CA PHE A 39 11.82 -6.27 7.15
C PHE A 39 12.65 -6.40 8.43
N ASN A 40 13.57 -5.45 8.63
CA ASN A 40 14.35 -5.35 9.87
C ASN A 40 13.48 -4.96 11.06
N ILE A 41 12.59 -3.98 10.86
CA ILE A 41 11.61 -3.55 11.86
C ILE A 41 10.33 -4.34 11.64
N ARG A 42 9.95 -5.13 12.65
CA ARG A 42 8.81 -6.04 12.54
C ARG A 42 7.55 -5.56 13.23
N ASN A 43 7.65 -4.57 14.11
CA ASN A 43 6.49 -4.04 14.80
C ASN A 43 5.96 -2.83 14.04
N ILE A 44 4.79 -2.96 13.42
CA ILE A 44 4.16 -1.88 12.65
C ILE A 44 3.35 -0.98 13.58
N GLY A 45 2.62 -1.61 14.52
CA GLY A 45 1.73 -0.89 15.42
C GLY A 45 0.64 -1.80 15.98
N LYS A 46 -0.41 -1.18 16.52
CA LYS A 46 -1.54 -1.90 17.12
C LYS A 46 -2.83 -1.63 16.38
N THR A 47 -3.62 -2.68 16.21
CA THR A 47 -4.93 -2.65 15.57
C THR A 47 -5.98 -3.15 16.55
N LEU A 48 -7.12 -2.47 16.58
CA LEU A 48 -8.21 -2.78 17.49
C LEU A 48 -9.37 -3.44 16.76
N ILE A 49 -9.94 -4.47 17.36
CA ILE A 49 -11.17 -5.09 16.86
C ILE A 49 -12.11 -5.45 18.00
N THR A 50 -13.41 -5.50 17.71
CA THR A 50 -14.40 -5.97 18.66
C THR A 50 -14.17 -7.45 18.97
N ARG A 51 -14.27 -7.82 20.25
CA ARG A 51 -14.24 -9.21 20.71
C ARG A 51 -15.25 -10.07 19.96
N THR A 52 -14.88 -11.33 19.74
CA THR A 52 -15.76 -12.34 19.14
C THR A 52 -17.10 -12.38 19.89
N GLN A 53 -18.20 -12.20 19.15
CA GLN A 53 -19.55 -12.22 19.69
C GLN A 53 -20.47 -12.99 18.74
N GLY A 54 -21.07 -14.07 19.25
CA GLY A 54 -21.91 -14.95 18.45
C GLY A 54 -21.13 -15.55 17.28
N THR A 55 -21.64 -15.35 16.07
CA THR A 55 -21.05 -15.86 14.83
C THR A 55 -19.93 -14.99 14.25
N LYS A 56 -19.72 -13.78 14.78
CA LYS A 56 -18.68 -12.87 14.28
C LYS A 56 -17.37 -13.09 15.02
N ILE A 57 -16.41 -13.69 14.34
CA ILE A 57 -15.07 -14.00 14.87
C ILE A 57 -14.15 -12.80 14.69
N ALA A 58 -13.43 -12.42 15.74
CA ALA A 58 -12.49 -11.30 15.71
C ALA A 58 -11.34 -11.52 14.71
N SER A 59 -10.85 -12.75 14.54
CA SER A 59 -9.78 -13.05 13.58
C SER A 59 -10.21 -12.79 12.13
N ASP A 60 -11.46 -13.12 11.78
CA ASP A 60 -11.99 -12.93 10.43
C ASP A 60 -12.08 -11.45 10.06
N GLY A 61 -12.53 -10.59 11.00
CA GLY A 61 -12.56 -9.14 10.79
C GLY A 61 -11.19 -8.44 10.87
N LEU A 62 -10.14 -9.15 11.29
CA LEU A 62 -8.75 -8.67 11.26
C LEU A 62 -8.06 -9.07 9.96
N LYS A 63 -8.36 -10.25 9.42
CA LYS A 63 -7.90 -10.68 8.10
C LYS A 63 -8.45 -9.75 7.02
N GLY A 64 -7.65 -9.50 5.99
CA GLY A 64 -7.98 -8.57 4.91
C GLY A 64 -7.82 -7.09 5.27
N ARG A 65 -7.41 -6.74 6.49
CA ARG A 65 -7.05 -5.34 6.80
C ARG A 65 -5.73 -5.00 6.11
N VAL A 66 -5.76 -3.88 5.41
CA VAL A 66 -4.61 -3.31 4.72
C VAL A 66 -4.03 -2.16 5.56
N PHE A 67 -2.73 -2.20 5.79
CA PHE A 67 -1.96 -1.18 6.48
C PHE A 67 -0.98 -0.55 5.50
N GLU A 68 -1.11 0.75 5.30
CA GLU A 68 -0.13 1.55 4.57
C GLU A 68 0.91 2.05 5.57
N VAL A 69 2.18 1.71 5.34
CA VAL A 69 3.27 2.04 6.25
C VAL A 69 4.34 2.80 5.48
N SER A 70 4.85 3.89 6.07
CA SER A 70 5.88 4.71 5.45
C SER A 70 7.30 4.14 5.63
N LEU A 71 8.17 4.48 4.69
CA LEU A 71 9.57 4.10 4.62
C LEU A 71 10.40 4.47 5.85
N ALA A 72 10.04 5.55 6.54
CA ALA A 72 10.77 5.96 7.75
C ALA A 72 10.60 4.98 8.92
N ASP A 73 9.46 4.30 8.99
CA ASP A 73 9.10 3.46 10.15
C ASP A 73 9.44 1.98 9.93
N LEU A 74 9.43 1.51 8.68
CA LEU A 74 9.65 0.10 8.34
C LEU A 74 10.87 -0.15 7.43
N GLN A 75 11.58 0.92 7.04
CA GLN A 75 12.59 0.95 5.97
C GLN A 75 12.02 0.88 4.54
N ASN A 76 10.68 0.84 4.32
CA ASN A 76 10.00 0.83 3.01
C ASN A 76 8.58 1.45 3.01
N ASP A 77 8.17 2.07 1.88
CA ASP A 77 6.78 2.47 1.61
C ASP A 77 6.04 1.27 1.00
N ASP A 78 5.45 0.45 1.86
CA ASP A 78 4.76 -0.78 1.46
C ASP A 78 3.35 -0.84 2.06
N VAL A 79 2.43 -1.34 1.24
CA VAL A 79 1.06 -1.67 1.61
C VAL A 79 1.05 -3.13 2.04
N LEU A 80 0.72 -3.37 3.31
CA LEU A 80 0.76 -4.69 3.94
C LEU A 80 -0.65 -5.17 4.26
N ILE A 81 -1.01 -6.38 3.83
CA ILE A 81 -2.31 -7.00 4.11
C ILE A 81 -2.21 -8.02 5.24
N THR A 82 -3.18 -8.07 6.14
CA THR A 82 -3.25 -9.10 7.18
C THR A 82 -3.82 -10.39 6.63
N GLU A 83 -3.02 -11.45 6.58
CA GLU A 83 -3.48 -12.78 6.11
C GLU A 83 -3.84 -13.70 7.27
N ASP A 84 -3.09 -13.63 8.36
CA ASP A 84 -3.27 -14.53 9.48
C ASP A 84 -3.17 -13.86 10.85
N VAL A 85 -3.81 -14.49 11.83
CA VAL A 85 -3.85 -14.00 13.22
C VAL A 85 -3.41 -15.12 14.15
N GLN A 86 -2.24 -14.96 14.75
CA GLN A 86 -1.65 -15.90 15.70
C GLN A 86 -1.74 -15.34 17.12
N GLY A 87 -2.73 -15.81 17.88
CA GLY A 87 -2.99 -15.30 19.22
C GLY A 87 -3.35 -13.80 19.18
N LYS A 88 -2.44 -12.95 19.67
CA LYS A 88 -2.58 -11.48 19.63
C LYS A 88 -1.80 -10.79 18.51
N ASN A 89 -1.08 -11.56 17.69
CA ASN A 89 -0.26 -11.03 16.60
C ASN A 89 -1.02 -11.19 15.28
N CYS A 90 -1.15 -10.10 14.52
CA CYS A 90 -1.58 -10.12 13.14
C CYS A 90 -0.34 -10.23 12.25
N LEU A 91 -0.24 -11.31 11.48
CA LEU A 91 0.81 -11.50 10.49
C LEU A 91 0.38 -10.87 9.18
N THR A 92 1.20 -9.93 8.69
CA THR A 92 0.95 -9.28 7.42
C THR A 92 1.83 -9.86 6.31
N ASN A 93 1.36 -9.71 5.07
CA ASN A 93 2.07 -10.02 3.84
C ASN A 93 2.13 -8.79 2.94
N PHE A 94 3.02 -8.81 1.94
CA PHE A 94 3.11 -7.76 0.94
C PHE A 94 1.85 -7.76 0.06
N HIS A 95 1.18 -6.62 -0.03
CA HIS A 95 0.04 -6.42 -0.91
C HIS A 95 0.47 -5.57 -2.10
N GLY A 96 1.00 -4.37 -1.85
CA GLY A 96 1.39 -3.48 -2.92
C GLY A 96 2.27 -2.36 -2.42
N MET A 97 2.50 -1.40 -3.28
CA MET A 97 3.45 -0.34 -3.05
C MET A 97 3.15 0.81 -3.98
N ASP A 98 3.01 1.99 -3.39
CA ASP A 98 2.80 3.23 -4.10
C ASP A 98 3.87 4.25 -3.74
N LEU A 99 4.07 5.20 -4.64
CA LEU A 99 4.75 6.43 -4.27
C LEU A 99 3.80 7.36 -3.55
N THR A 100 4.38 8.11 -2.63
CA THR A 100 3.73 9.27 -2.07
C THR A 100 3.38 10.28 -3.18
N HIS A 101 2.20 10.89 -3.04
CA HIS A 101 1.66 11.82 -4.04
C HIS A 101 2.58 13.03 -4.28
N ASP A 102 3.21 13.55 -3.23
CA ASP A 102 4.19 14.63 -3.30
C ASP A 102 5.39 14.27 -4.19
N LYS A 103 5.89 13.03 -4.09
CA LYS A 103 7.00 12.53 -4.90
C LYS A 103 6.60 12.42 -6.36
N MET A 104 5.43 11.86 -6.65
CA MET A 104 4.92 11.76 -8.02
C MET A 104 4.74 13.14 -8.65
N CYS A 105 4.09 14.07 -7.95
CA CYS A 105 3.92 15.45 -8.42
C CYS A 105 5.25 16.20 -8.60
N SER A 106 6.27 15.90 -7.78
CA SER A 106 7.58 16.55 -7.87
C SER A 106 8.40 16.11 -9.11
N MET A 107 8.20 14.87 -9.57
CA MET A 107 8.89 14.36 -10.76
C MET A 107 8.32 14.92 -12.06
N VAL A 108 7.01 15.20 -12.10
CA VAL A 108 6.32 15.77 -13.24
C VAL A 108 6.69 17.24 -13.41
N LYS A 109 7.46 17.56 -14.45
CA LYS A 109 7.90 18.92 -14.80
C LYS A 109 7.57 19.25 -16.24
N LYS A 110 7.47 20.55 -16.54
CA LYS A 110 7.33 21.04 -17.92
C LYS A 110 8.63 20.83 -18.71
N TRP A 111 8.52 20.81 -20.05
CA TRP A 111 9.66 20.76 -20.99
C TRP A 111 10.44 19.44 -21.05
N GLN A 112 9.88 18.37 -20.52
CA GLN A 112 10.36 16.99 -20.62
C GLN A 112 9.20 16.10 -21.06
N THR A 113 9.49 14.93 -21.61
CA THR A 113 8.50 13.91 -21.96
C THR A 113 8.37 12.92 -20.80
N MET A 114 7.13 12.62 -20.42
CA MET A 114 6.80 11.55 -19.48
C MET A 114 6.54 10.27 -20.26
N ILE A 115 7.16 9.17 -19.85
CA ILE A 115 7.06 7.86 -20.48
C ILE A 115 6.59 6.87 -19.42
N GLU A 116 5.39 6.35 -19.61
CA GLU A 116 4.75 5.39 -18.71
C GLU A 116 4.63 4.04 -19.40
N ALA A 117 4.81 2.96 -18.64
CA ALA A 117 4.59 1.59 -19.06
C ALA A 117 3.95 0.79 -17.91
N HIS A 118 3.11 -0.18 -18.25
CA HIS A 118 2.53 -1.12 -17.31
C HIS A 118 2.67 -2.54 -17.85
N VAL A 119 2.85 -3.53 -16.97
CA VAL A 119 2.90 -4.95 -17.33
C VAL A 119 2.24 -5.76 -16.23
N ASP A 120 1.36 -6.67 -16.63
CA ASP A 120 0.82 -7.71 -15.75
C ASP A 120 1.71 -8.94 -15.82
N VAL A 121 2.30 -9.33 -14.68
CA VAL A 121 3.24 -10.43 -14.61
C VAL A 121 2.85 -11.39 -13.50
N LYS A 122 2.95 -12.69 -13.80
CA LYS A 122 2.82 -13.75 -12.81
C LYS A 122 4.20 -14.11 -12.28
N THR A 123 4.36 -14.10 -10.96
CA THR A 123 5.56 -14.60 -10.28
C THR A 123 5.56 -16.13 -10.22
N THR A 124 6.70 -16.72 -9.85
CA THR A 124 6.90 -18.17 -9.71
C THR A 124 6.01 -18.79 -8.63
N ASP A 125 5.77 -18.08 -7.54
CA ASP A 125 4.89 -18.46 -6.42
C ASP A 125 3.39 -18.25 -6.71
N GLY A 126 3.05 -17.74 -7.90
CA GLY A 126 1.69 -17.71 -8.42
C GLY A 126 0.92 -16.43 -8.14
N TYR A 127 1.54 -15.40 -7.55
CA TYR A 127 0.95 -14.07 -7.44
C TYR A 127 0.88 -13.38 -8.81
N LEU A 128 -0.20 -12.64 -9.04
CA LEU A 128 -0.36 -11.77 -10.20
C LEU A 128 -0.10 -10.34 -9.76
N LEU A 129 0.91 -9.71 -10.34
CA LEU A 129 1.33 -8.36 -10.01
C LEU A 129 1.17 -7.45 -11.23
N CYS A 130 0.62 -6.26 -11.02
CA CYS A 130 0.64 -5.19 -12.01
C CYS A 130 1.77 -4.22 -11.67
N LEU A 131 2.74 -4.13 -12.58
CA LEU A 131 3.92 -3.29 -12.42
C LEU A 131 3.73 -2.02 -13.23
N PHE A 132 3.89 -0.86 -12.59
CA PHE A 132 3.92 0.44 -13.24
C PHE A 132 5.35 0.99 -13.27
N CYS A 133 5.76 1.53 -14.40
CA CYS A 133 7.05 2.20 -14.52
C CYS A 133 6.86 3.58 -15.14
N VAL A 134 7.50 4.58 -14.53
CA VAL A 134 7.44 5.98 -14.98
C VAL A 134 8.87 6.48 -15.17
N ALA A 135 9.16 6.98 -16.35
CA ALA A 135 10.42 7.62 -16.68
C ALA A 135 10.23 9.01 -17.29
N PHE A 136 11.23 9.86 -17.11
CA PHE A 136 11.26 11.21 -17.65
C PHE A 136 12.50 11.41 -18.49
N THR A 137 12.39 12.20 -19.55
CA THR A 137 13.55 12.61 -20.33
C THR A 137 14.44 13.56 -19.52
N LYS A 138 15.75 13.31 -19.54
CA LYS A 138 16.73 14.13 -18.82
C LYS A 138 17.38 15.14 -19.76
N LYS A 139 17.40 16.41 -19.35
CA LYS A 139 18.17 17.45 -20.03
C LYS A 139 19.67 17.17 -19.88
N ARG A 140 20.42 17.19 -20.99
CA ARG A 140 21.90 17.09 -20.92
C ARG A 140 22.49 18.41 -20.40
N SER A 141 23.62 18.34 -19.69
CA SER A 141 24.31 19.52 -19.14
C SER A 141 24.63 20.57 -20.22
N ASN A 142 25.03 20.12 -21.41
CA ASN A 142 25.49 20.98 -22.50
C ASN A 142 24.35 21.37 -23.46
N GLN A 143 23.09 21.13 -23.08
CA GLN A 143 21.94 21.38 -23.94
C GLN A 143 21.45 22.83 -23.81
N ILE A 144 21.58 23.60 -24.90
CA ILE A 144 21.14 25.00 -24.99
C ILE A 144 19.60 25.09 -24.99
N ARG A 145 18.92 24.18 -25.73
CA ARG A 145 17.45 24.15 -25.81
C ARG A 145 16.83 23.89 -24.43
N LYS A 146 15.74 24.62 -24.14
CA LYS A 146 14.96 24.44 -22.90
C LYS A 146 14.19 23.12 -22.89
N THR A 147 13.77 22.64 -24.05
CA THR A 147 12.95 21.43 -24.20
C THR A 147 13.78 20.18 -24.43
N SER A 148 13.36 19.09 -23.81
CA SER A 148 13.98 17.76 -23.90
C SER A 148 12.95 16.71 -24.30
N TYR A 149 12.27 16.95 -25.43
CA TYR A 149 11.21 16.03 -25.89
C TYR A 149 11.78 14.83 -26.65
N ALA A 150 11.26 13.65 -26.35
CA ALA A 150 11.49 12.45 -27.14
C ALA A 150 10.48 12.38 -28.30
N GLN A 151 10.92 11.92 -29.46
CA GLN A 151 10.02 11.64 -30.57
C GLN A 151 9.15 10.42 -30.27
N GLN A 152 7.96 10.33 -30.88
CA GLN A 152 7.01 9.24 -30.64
C GLN A 152 7.63 7.85 -30.84
N GLN A 153 8.44 7.68 -31.88
CA GLN A 153 9.13 6.40 -32.15
C GLN A 153 10.12 6.03 -31.04
N GLN A 154 10.83 7.01 -30.48
CA GLN A 154 11.74 6.79 -29.34
C GLN A 154 10.97 6.43 -28.07
N VAL A 155 9.83 7.09 -27.82
CA VAL A 155 8.94 6.75 -26.69
C VAL A 155 8.46 5.31 -26.79
N CYS A 156 8.02 4.86 -27.98
CA CYS A 156 7.60 3.47 -28.20
C CYS A 156 8.76 2.48 -27.96
N GLN A 157 9.97 2.78 -28.45
CA GLN A 157 11.14 1.94 -28.23
C GLN A 157 11.53 1.86 -26.75
N ILE A 158 11.49 2.98 -26.03
CA ILE A 158 11.77 3.02 -24.58
C ILE A 158 10.72 2.21 -23.83
N ARG A 159 9.43 2.38 -24.11
CA ARG A 159 8.34 1.59 -23.49
C ARG A 159 8.54 0.09 -23.71
N LYS A 160 8.88 -0.32 -24.93
CA LYS A 160 9.15 -1.73 -25.23
C LYS A 160 10.31 -2.27 -24.39
N LYS A 161 11.40 -1.52 -24.27
CA LYS A 161 12.55 -1.91 -23.42
C LYS A 161 12.20 -1.95 -21.94
N MET A 162 11.37 -1.03 -21.44
CA MET A 162 10.90 -1.06 -20.05
C MET A 162 10.16 -2.36 -19.76
N MET A 163 9.20 -2.73 -20.61
CA MET A 163 8.43 -3.97 -20.46
C MET A 163 9.32 -5.21 -20.59
N GLU A 164 10.28 -5.19 -21.51
CA GLU A 164 11.25 -6.27 -21.74
C GLU A 164 12.16 -6.52 -20.54
N ILE A 165 12.50 -5.50 -19.74
CA ILE A 165 13.30 -5.65 -18.52
C ILE A 165 12.42 -6.09 -17.34
N MET A 166 11.24 -5.50 -17.19
CA MET A 166 10.36 -5.77 -16.05
C MET A 166 9.82 -7.21 -16.03
N THR A 167 9.49 -7.75 -17.20
CA THR A 167 8.91 -9.09 -17.33
C THR A 167 9.83 -10.20 -16.80
N PRO A 168 11.08 -10.37 -17.26
CA PRO A 168 11.97 -11.42 -16.79
C PRO A 168 12.38 -11.24 -15.31
N GLU A 169 12.49 -10.01 -14.83
CA GLU A 169 12.82 -9.74 -13.43
C GLU A 169 11.74 -10.19 -12.45
N VAL A 170 10.49 -10.29 -12.88
CA VAL A 170 9.38 -10.74 -12.02
C VAL A 170 9.00 -12.18 -12.30
N GLN A 171 9.05 -12.64 -13.56
CA GLN A 171 8.71 -14.03 -13.92
C GLN A 171 9.67 -15.07 -13.36
N THR A 172 10.95 -14.70 -13.15
CA THR A 172 11.98 -15.64 -12.72
C THR A 172 12.12 -15.76 -11.20
N ASN A 173 11.49 -14.87 -10.44
CA ASN A 173 11.75 -14.70 -9.02
C ASN A 173 10.47 -14.80 -8.18
N ASP A 174 10.63 -15.25 -6.94
CA ASP A 174 9.55 -15.28 -5.95
C ASP A 174 9.26 -13.87 -5.42
N LEU A 175 8.09 -13.66 -4.81
CA LEU A 175 7.68 -12.35 -4.26
C LEU A 175 8.71 -11.78 -3.26
N LYS A 176 9.36 -12.65 -2.48
CA LYS A 176 10.43 -12.26 -1.55
C LYS A 176 11.65 -11.67 -2.26
N GLU A 177 12.05 -12.28 -3.37
CA GLU A 177 13.20 -11.82 -4.15
C GLU A 177 12.86 -10.57 -4.96
N VAL A 178 11.63 -10.47 -5.49
CA VAL A 178 11.13 -9.26 -6.15
C VAL A 178 11.14 -8.08 -5.18
N HIS A 179 10.67 -8.29 -3.95
CA HIS A 179 10.74 -7.30 -2.87
C HIS A 179 12.18 -6.90 -2.55
N TRP A 180 13.11 -7.86 -2.45
CA TRP A 180 14.52 -7.57 -2.18
C TRP A 180 15.23 -6.83 -3.32
N LYS A 181 15.04 -7.24 -4.58
CA LYS A 181 15.72 -6.66 -5.74
C LYS A 181 15.37 -5.18 -5.93
N ARG A 182 14.15 -4.79 -5.56
CA ARG A 182 13.71 -3.39 -5.55
C ARG A 182 14.55 -2.48 -4.65
N HIS A 183 15.18 -2.99 -3.59
CA HIS A 183 15.98 -2.18 -2.66
C HIS A 183 17.28 -1.63 -3.29
N ARG A 184 17.80 -2.29 -4.33
CA ARG A 184 18.90 -1.75 -5.13
C ARG A 184 18.25 -0.80 -6.15
N LYS A 185 18.38 0.49 -5.90
CA LYS A 185 17.71 1.67 -6.53
C LYS A 185 17.77 1.78 -8.07
N ASP A 186 18.04 0.71 -8.80
CA ASP A 186 18.24 0.70 -10.25
C ASP A 186 16.95 0.39 -11.03
N LEU A 187 15.85 0.06 -10.34
CA LEU A 187 14.56 -0.24 -10.96
C LEU A 187 13.46 0.73 -10.49
N PRO A 188 13.05 1.70 -11.31
CA PRO A 188 11.95 2.61 -11.00
C PRO A 188 10.59 1.89 -11.24
N ILE A 189 10.35 0.82 -10.51
CA ILE A 189 9.15 -0.02 -10.62
C ILE A 189 8.25 0.27 -9.41
N TYR A 190 7.01 0.66 -9.69
CA TYR A 190 5.89 0.71 -8.74
C TYR A 190 5.06 -0.56 -8.91
N LEU A 191 4.57 -1.13 -7.82
CA LEU A 191 3.91 -2.44 -7.80
C LEU A 191 2.54 -2.29 -7.17
N SER A 192 1.48 -2.46 -7.95
CA SER A 192 0.13 -2.62 -7.41
C SER A 192 -0.29 -4.08 -7.55
N SER A 193 -0.74 -4.72 -6.48
CA SER A 193 -1.53 -5.95 -6.62
C SER A 193 -2.91 -5.62 -7.20
N LEU A 194 -3.41 -6.50 -8.07
CA LEU A 194 -4.82 -6.52 -8.46
C LEU A 194 -5.69 -7.07 -7.32
#